data_AF-A0A7C8YHB0-F1
#
_entry.id   AF-A0A7C8YHB0-F1
#
_cell.length_a   1.000
_cell.length_b   1.000
_cell.length_c   1.000
_cell.angle_alpha   90.00
_cell.angle_beta   90.00
_cell.angle_gamma   90.00
#
_symmetry.space_group_name_H-M   'P 1'
#
loop_
_entity.id
_entity.type
_entity.pdbx_description
1 polymer ?
#
loop_
_entity_poly.entity_id
_entity_poly.type
_entity_poly.pdbx_seq_one_letter_code
_entity_poly.pdbx_strand_id
1 'polypeptide(L)'
;MKMKTPKWVHLVIAFGLFAVIIASSNALFSPADSYLISCGSSQNVTFQGQIYSPDSGHPSLKFSGSAKSVVATPNSIAPFPVYQFAQIFTSTASYEFGIKKKGPHWIRLYFFPIPNSGHDLKATTLTVVTENFVLLNNFTFRNYTGSFMSREFAVNVDSNSLTLSFIPSNNSVAFVNAIEVVSIPDNLIPDHALALPSTTVSGILDRALETVYRLNMGGPLLTAQNDTIGRSWQNDRRYLHVNSSAANASVNPSTVKYPATVTPEIAPNWVYATAEKMGDANVADSNFNITWVLNVDRDFTYLVRVHLCDIISTA
;
A
#
# COMPACT_ATOMS: atom_id res chain seq x y z
N MET A 1 -52.30 -58.49 28.66
CA MET A 1 -52.40 -57.23 27.88
C MET A 1 -51.23 -56.33 28.27
N LYS A 2 -50.09 -56.40 27.54
CA LYS A 2 -48.88 -55.63 27.87
C LYS A 2 -48.94 -54.26 27.17
N MET A 3 -49.16 -53.20 27.96
CA MET A 3 -49.09 -51.81 27.51
C MET A 3 -47.66 -51.47 27.05
N LYS A 4 -47.52 -50.96 25.81
CA LYS A 4 -46.27 -50.38 25.31
C LYS A 4 -46.12 -48.99 25.92
N THR A 5 -45.00 -48.74 26.58
CA THR A 5 -44.61 -47.41 27.08
C THR A 5 -44.22 -46.50 25.90
N PRO A 6 -44.52 -45.18 25.99
CA PRO A 6 -44.28 -44.26 24.89
C PRO A 6 -42.78 -43.97 24.75
N LYS A 7 -42.29 -43.93 23.50
CA LYS A 7 -40.95 -43.44 23.19
C LYS A 7 -40.97 -41.92 23.25
N TRP A 8 -40.18 -41.35 24.15
CA TRP A 8 -39.96 -39.92 24.24
C TRP A 8 -38.92 -39.50 23.20
N VAL A 9 -39.19 -38.42 22.45
CA VAL A 9 -38.26 -37.81 21.51
C VAL A 9 -37.79 -36.51 22.13
N HIS A 10 -36.47 -36.38 22.32
CA HIS A 10 -35.87 -35.15 22.84
C HIS A 10 -35.78 -34.11 21.71
N LEU A 11 -36.41 -32.95 21.92
CA LEU A 11 -36.29 -31.79 21.05
C LEU A 11 -35.05 -30.99 21.48
N VAL A 12 -34.04 -30.93 20.62
CA VAL A 12 -32.86 -30.08 20.83
C VAL A 12 -33.07 -28.78 20.08
N ILE A 13 -33.22 -27.67 20.81
CA ILE A 13 -33.30 -26.32 20.24
C ILE A 13 -31.92 -25.68 20.40
N ALA A 14 -31.20 -25.52 19.30
CA ALA A 14 -29.93 -24.81 19.26
C ALA A 14 -30.19 -23.32 18.96
N PHE A 15 -29.96 -22.45 19.94
CA PHE A 15 -29.93 -21.01 19.72
C PHE A 15 -28.57 -20.63 19.12
N GLY A 16 -28.53 -20.42 17.80
CA GLY A 16 -27.39 -19.83 17.13
C GLY A 16 -27.35 -18.33 17.41
N LEU A 17 -26.43 -17.89 18.28
CA LEU A 17 -26.12 -16.48 18.44
C LEU A 17 -25.35 -16.04 17.19
N PHE A 18 -26.07 -15.56 16.17
CA PHE A 18 -25.45 -14.96 15.00
C PHE A 18 -24.95 -13.58 15.42
N ALA A 19 -23.73 -13.52 15.96
CA ALA A 19 -23.02 -12.27 16.12
C ALA A 19 -22.73 -11.74 14.72
N VAL A 20 -23.60 -10.84 14.24
CA VAL A 20 -23.28 -9.99 13.11
C VAL A 20 -22.16 -9.09 13.60
N ILE A 21 -20.91 -9.50 13.34
CA ILE A 21 -19.76 -8.61 13.45
C ILE A 21 -19.92 -7.64 12.29
N ILE A 22 -20.67 -6.55 12.51
CA ILE A 22 -20.52 -5.36 11.70
C ILE A 22 -19.15 -4.83 12.10
N ALA A 23 -18.13 -5.17 11.30
CA ALA A 23 -16.86 -4.48 11.35
C ALA A 23 -17.11 -3.06 10.82
N SER A 24 -17.66 -2.20 11.67
CA SER A 24 -17.64 -0.76 11.46
C SER A 24 -16.18 -0.33 11.61
N SER A 25 -15.49 -0.28 10.47
CA SER A 25 -14.22 0.42 10.38
C SER A 25 -14.51 1.90 10.66
N ASN A 26 -14.25 2.35 11.89
CA ASN A 26 -14.20 3.77 12.20
C ASN A 26 -12.90 4.30 11.60
N ALA A 27 -12.87 4.53 10.30
CA ALA A 27 -11.78 5.26 9.68
C ALA A 27 -11.79 6.68 10.27
N LEU A 28 -10.79 7.01 11.08
CA LEU A 28 -10.61 8.35 11.66
C LEU A 28 -10.41 9.41 10.56
N PHE A 29 -9.97 8.99 9.38
CA PHE A 29 -9.81 9.82 8.21
C PHE A 29 -10.64 9.30 7.04
N SER A 30 -11.46 10.18 6.47
CA SER A 30 -12.18 9.93 5.22
C SER A 30 -11.56 10.79 4.12
N PRO A 31 -10.89 10.20 3.12
CA PRO A 31 -10.30 10.96 2.03
C PRO A 31 -11.37 11.71 1.22
N ALA A 32 -11.08 12.96 0.86
CA ALA A 32 -11.95 13.76 0.00
C ALA A 32 -12.01 13.18 -1.43
N ASP A 33 -10.85 12.73 -1.91
CA ASP A 33 -10.66 12.04 -3.19
C ASP A 33 -10.23 10.61 -2.93
N SER A 34 -10.98 9.63 -3.46
CA SER A 34 -10.70 8.20 -3.25
C SER A 34 -11.14 7.40 -4.47
N TYR A 35 -10.20 7.22 -5.39
CA TYR A 35 -10.37 6.41 -6.58
C TYR A 35 -9.63 5.10 -6.36
N LEU A 36 -10.36 3.99 -6.32
CA LEU A 36 -9.80 2.64 -6.26
C LEU A 36 -10.27 1.91 -7.52
N ILE A 37 -9.39 1.81 -8.52
CA ILE A 37 -9.76 1.43 -9.87
C ILE A 37 -9.17 0.07 -10.23
N SER A 38 -10.03 -0.87 -10.59
CA SER A 38 -9.67 -2.17 -11.16
C SER A 38 -9.67 -2.06 -12.69
N CYS A 39 -8.49 -1.96 -13.28
CA CYS A 39 -8.33 -1.62 -14.70
C CYS A 39 -8.70 -2.81 -15.60
N GLY A 40 -9.64 -2.61 -16.53
CA GLY A 40 -10.07 -3.63 -17.47
C GLY A 40 -11.07 -4.63 -16.88
N SER A 41 -11.49 -4.44 -15.62
CA SER A 41 -12.55 -5.24 -15.02
C SER A 41 -13.93 -4.74 -15.44
N SER A 42 -14.89 -5.65 -15.57
CA SER A 42 -16.31 -5.33 -15.79
C SER A 42 -17.12 -5.31 -14.49
N GLN A 43 -16.49 -5.63 -13.35
CA GLN A 43 -17.17 -5.74 -12.06
C GLN A 43 -16.28 -5.21 -10.92
N ASN A 44 -16.91 -4.97 -9.77
CA ASN A 44 -16.18 -4.58 -8.58
C ASN A 44 -15.28 -5.72 -8.10
N VAL A 45 -14.08 -5.36 -7.64
CA VAL A 45 -13.09 -6.29 -7.08
C VAL A 45 -12.84 -5.92 -5.62
N THR A 46 -12.96 -6.89 -4.72
CA THR A 46 -12.65 -6.67 -3.30
C THR A 46 -11.21 -7.07 -3.01
N PHE A 47 -10.41 -6.16 -2.46
CA PHE A 47 -9.04 -6.41 -2.04
C PHE A 47 -8.72 -5.64 -0.77
N GLN A 48 -8.12 -6.32 0.21
CA GLN A 48 -7.79 -5.75 1.54
C GLN A 48 -8.96 -5.00 2.22
N GLY A 49 -10.18 -5.53 2.10
CA GLY A 49 -11.37 -4.91 2.69
C GLY A 49 -11.88 -3.67 1.94
N GLN A 50 -11.24 -3.29 0.84
CA GLN A 50 -11.64 -2.18 -0.02
C GLN A 50 -12.26 -2.69 -1.32
N ILE A 51 -13.15 -1.88 -1.91
CA ILE A 51 -13.82 -2.19 -3.17
C ILE A 51 -13.21 -1.34 -4.28
N TYR A 52 -12.67 -2.01 -5.30
CA TYR A 52 -12.13 -1.39 -6.51
C TYR A 52 -13.19 -1.44 -7.60
N SER A 53 -13.58 -0.29 -8.12
CA SER A 53 -14.55 -0.19 -9.21
C SER A 53 -13.89 -0.39 -10.56
N PRO A 54 -14.63 -0.84 -11.59
CA PRO A 54 -14.20 -0.78 -12.98
C PRO A 54 -13.67 0.61 -13.39
N ASP A 55 -12.72 0.63 -14.31
CA ASP A 55 -12.21 1.85 -14.93
C ASP A 55 -13.16 2.45 -15.99
N SER A 56 -14.20 1.71 -16.36
CA SER A 56 -15.28 2.15 -17.25
C SER A 56 -16.49 2.66 -16.46
N GLY A 57 -17.08 3.77 -16.93
CA GLY A 57 -18.33 4.31 -16.38
C GLY A 57 -18.21 5.06 -15.04
N HIS A 58 -17.00 5.33 -14.56
CA HIS A 58 -16.80 6.12 -13.35
C HIS A 58 -16.95 7.63 -13.66
N PRO A 59 -17.88 8.38 -13.03
CA PRO A 59 -18.28 9.72 -13.48
C PRO A 59 -17.17 10.78 -13.38
N SER A 60 -16.29 10.66 -12.38
CA SER A 60 -15.18 11.60 -12.15
C SER A 60 -13.83 11.06 -12.66
N LEU A 61 -13.86 10.05 -13.53
CA LEU A 61 -12.67 9.49 -14.17
C LEU A 61 -12.88 9.50 -15.68
N LYS A 62 -12.03 10.23 -16.40
CA LYS A 62 -12.04 10.21 -17.86
C LYS A 62 -10.88 9.36 -18.35
N PHE A 63 -11.13 8.61 -19.41
CA PHE A 63 -10.11 7.83 -20.10
C PHE A 63 -9.93 8.38 -21.53
N SER A 64 -8.68 8.53 -21.95
CA SER A 64 -8.30 8.94 -23.30
C SER A 64 -7.26 7.97 -23.87
N GLY A 65 -7.47 7.50 -25.10
CA GLY A 65 -6.59 6.55 -25.78
C GLY A 65 -7.30 5.26 -26.17
N SER A 66 -6.51 4.26 -26.56
CA SER A 66 -7.00 2.91 -26.87
C SER A 66 -6.44 1.92 -25.87
N ALA A 67 -7.30 1.04 -25.38
CA ALA A 67 -6.91 0.03 -24.41
C ALA A 67 -7.56 -1.32 -24.71
N LYS A 68 -6.85 -2.38 -24.36
CA LYS A 68 -7.31 -3.76 -24.45
C LYS A 68 -7.34 -4.37 -23.04
N SER A 69 -8.53 -4.66 -22.55
CA SER A 69 -8.73 -5.37 -21.30
C SER A 69 -8.29 -6.83 -21.44
N VAL A 70 -7.56 -7.32 -20.44
CA VAL A 70 -7.14 -8.72 -20.34
C VAL A 70 -7.45 -9.26 -18.94
N VAL A 71 -7.68 -10.57 -18.88
CA VAL A 71 -7.99 -11.28 -17.63
C VAL A 71 -7.01 -12.43 -17.44
N ALA A 72 -6.55 -12.58 -16.20
CA ALA A 72 -5.76 -13.72 -15.78
C ALA A 72 -6.61 -15.00 -15.85
N THR A 73 -6.15 -15.98 -16.62
CA THR A 73 -6.80 -17.29 -16.81
C THR A 73 -6.41 -18.29 -15.70
N PRO A 74 -7.09 -19.46 -15.57
CA PRO A 74 -6.72 -20.49 -14.58
C PRO A 74 -5.27 -21.00 -14.68
N ASN A 75 -4.66 -20.93 -15.87
CA ASN A 75 -3.24 -21.29 -16.09
C ASN A 75 -2.26 -20.16 -15.68
N SER A 76 -2.78 -19.01 -15.28
CA SER A 76 -2.05 -17.82 -14.86
C SER A 76 -2.72 -17.26 -13.60
N ILE A 77 -2.67 -17.99 -12.50
CA ILE A 77 -3.37 -17.62 -11.25
C ILE A 77 -2.85 -16.25 -10.77
N ALA A 78 -3.74 -15.26 -10.75
CA ALA A 78 -3.43 -13.96 -10.19
C ALA A 78 -3.16 -14.11 -8.69
N PRO A 79 -2.11 -13.47 -8.15
CA PRO A 79 -1.71 -13.62 -6.76
C PRO A 79 -2.76 -13.04 -5.80
N PHE A 80 -3.47 -11.99 -6.22
CA PHE A 80 -4.56 -11.37 -5.46
C PHE A 80 -5.64 -10.85 -6.42
N PRO A 81 -6.88 -10.64 -5.95
CA PRO A 81 -7.99 -10.17 -6.78
C PRO A 81 -7.68 -8.89 -7.57
N VAL A 82 -6.95 -7.93 -6.98
CA VAL A 82 -6.57 -6.66 -7.63
C VAL A 82 -5.70 -6.83 -8.87
N TYR A 83 -5.03 -7.99 -9.02
CA TYR A 83 -4.18 -8.31 -10.17
C TYR A 83 -4.89 -9.19 -11.22
N GLN A 84 -6.17 -9.51 -11.02
CA GLN A 84 -6.91 -10.41 -11.90
C GLN A 84 -7.13 -9.84 -13.30
N PHE A 85 -7.28 -8.52 -13.40
CA PHE A 85 -7.52 -7.80 -14.64
C PHE A 85 -6.36 -6.86 -14.93
N ALA A 86 -6.18 -6.50 -16.20
CA ALA A 86 -5.32 -5.40 -16.60
C ALA A 86 -5.85 -4.71 -17.86
N GLN A 87 -5.48 -3.45 -18.03
CA GLN A 87 -5.54 -2.75 -19.30
C GLN A 87 -4.18 -2.76 -19.97
N ILE A 88 -4.15 -2.99 -21.28
CA ILE A 88 -2.95 -2.90 -22.11
C ILE A 88 -3.12 -1.75 -23.10
N PHE A 89 -2.10 -0.90 -23.22
CA PHE A 89 -2.06 0.27 -24.10
C PHE A 89 -0.96 0.07 -25.16
N THR A 90 -1.34 0.12 -26.44
CA THR A 90 -0.41 0.05 -27.59
C THR A 90 0.08 1.42 -28.05
N SER A 91 -0.59 2.48 -27.59
CA SER A 91 -0.19 3.88 -27.74
C SER A 91 -0.35 4.59 -26.39
N THR A 92 0.01 5.88 -26.33
CA THR A 92 -0.18 6.66 -25.10
C THR A 92 -1.66 6.68 -24.71
N ALA A 93 -1.94 6.33 -23.45
CA ALA A 93 -3.27 6.37 -22.88
C ALA A 93 -3.24 7.10 -21.53
N SER A 94 -4.30 7.82 -21.20
CA SER A 94 -4.37 8.66 -20.01
C SER A 94 -5.65 8.46 -19.22
N TYR A 95 -5.53 8.43 -17.90
CA TYR A 95 -6.62 8.55 -16.95
C TYR A 95 -6.60 9.94 -16.31
N GLU A 96 -7.69 10.68 -16.39
CA GLU A 96 -7.87 11.99 -15.76
C GLU A 96 -8.85 11.85 -14.59
N PHE A 97 -8.35 12.06 -13.37
CA PHE A 97 -9.10 11.99 -12.12
C PHE A 97 -9.54 13.40 -11.72
N GLY A 98 -10.84 13.60 -11.44
CA GLY A 98 -11.31 14.85 -10.86
C GLY A 98 -10.85 15.01 -9.41
N ILE A 99 -10.25 16.15 -9.05
CA ILE A 99 -9.70 16.39 -7.71
C ILE A 99 -10.59 17.40 -6.97
N LYS A 100 -11.17 16.97 -5.85
CA LYS A 100 -12.04 17.80 -5.00
C LYS A 100 -11.24 18.60 -3.99
N LYS A 101 -10.17 18.02 -3.42
CA LYS A 101 -9.31 18.68 -2.44
C LYS A 101 -7.90 18.76 -2.98
N LYS A 102 -7.44 19.96 -3.31
CA LYS A 102 -6.03 20.22 -3.63
C LYS A 102 -5.13 19.89 -2.44
N GLY A 103 -3.91 19.43 -2.72
CA GLY A 103 -2.94 19.04 -1.70
C GLY A 103 -2.29 17.69 -2.00
N PRO A 104 -1.71 17.05 -0.98
CA PRO A 104 -1.00 15.79 -1.16
C PRO A 104 -1.96 14.64 -1.45
N HIS A 105 -1.59 13.82 -2.44
CA HIS A 105 -2.30 12.62 -2.86
C HIS A 105 -1.33 11.46 -2.99
N TRP A 106 -1.81 10.26 -2.66
CA TRP A 106 -1.16 9.04 -3.09
C TRP A 106 -1.62 8.63 -4.47
N ILE A 107 -0.64 8.18 -5.26
CA ILE A 107 -0.84 7.42 -6.48
C ILE A 107 -0.25 6.04 -6.23
N ARG A 108 -1.08 4.99 -6.27
CA ARG A 108 -0.59 3.60 -6.23
C ARG A 108 -0.87 2.90 -7.54
N LEU A 109 0.15 2.28 -8.10
CA LEU A 109 0.08 1.57 -9.36
C LEU A 109 0.35 0.09 -9.10
N TYR A 110 -0.56 -0.76 -9.58
CA TYR A 110 -0.50 -2.21 -9.42
C TYR A 110 -0.17 -2.86 -10.74
N PHE A 111 0.84 -3.72 -10.73
CA PHE A 111 1.35 -4.39 -11.91
C PHE A 111 1.55 -5.89 -11.65
N PHE A 112 0.95 -6.69 -12.51
CA PHE A 112 1.15 -8.12 -12.63
C PHE A 112 1.23 -8.42 -14.13
N PRO A 113 2.40 -8.82 -14.66
CA PRO A 113 2.57 -9.14 -16.07
C PRO A 113 1.82 -10.44 -16.41
N ILE A 114 0.52 -10.32 -16.70
CA ILE A 114 -0.38 -11.44 -17.03
C ILE A 114 0.19 -12.21 -18.23
N PRO A 115 0.55 -13.50 -18.06
CA PRO A 115 0.98 -14.37 -19.15
C PRO A 115 -0.11 -14.56 -20.21
N ASN A 116 0.28 -14.84 -21.45
CA ASN A 116 -0.64 -15.14 -22.57
C ASN A 116 -1.69 -14.06 -22.86
N SER A 117 -1.40 -12.80 -22.54
CA SER A 117 -2.29 -11.64 -22.78
C SER A 117 -2.26 -11.11 -24.24
N GLY A 118 -1.49 -11.77 -25.11
CA GLY A 118 -1.20 -11.35 -26.49
C GLY A 118 0.08 -10.52 -26.63
N HIS A 119 0.67 -10.09 -25.51
CA HIS A 119 1.98 -9.44 -25.44
C HIS A 119 2.83 -10.07 -24.33
N ASP A 120 4.14 -10.05 -24.46
CA ASP A 120 5.05 -10.43 -23.37
C ASP A 120 5.18 -9.27 -22.37
N LEU A 121 4.23 -9.16 -21.45
CA LEU A 121 4.20 -8.11 -20.43
C LEU A 121 5.41 -8.15 -19.48
N LYS A 122 6.17 -9.25 -19.44
CA LYS A 122 7.41 -9.30 -18.65
C LYS A 122 8.53 -8.55 -19.37
N ALA A 123 8.60 -8.69 -20.69
CA ALA A 123 9.62 -8.06 -21.52
C ALA A 123 9.29 -6.64 -21.98
N THR A 124 8.04 -6.17 -21.78
CA THR A 124 7.63 -4.82 -22.16
C THR A 124 8.31 -3.76 -21.31
N THR A 125 8.35 -2.56 -21.89
CA THR A 125 8.90 -1.37 -21.27
C THR A 125 7.91 -0.22 -21.39
N LEU A 126 7.68 0.47 -20.26
CA LEU A 126 6.69 1.54 -20.14
C LEU A 126 7.19 2.70 -19.30
N THR A 127 6.62 3.87 -19.55
CA THR A 127 6.82 5.08 -18.77
C THR A 127 5.46 5.54 -18.23
N VAL A 128 5.41 5.98 -16.98
CA VAL A 128 4.21 6.55 -16.36
C VAL A 128 4.52 7.95 -15.88
N VAL A 129 3.72 8.92 -16.31
CA VAL A 129 3.88 10.31 -15.96
C VAL A 129 2.59 10.90 -15.41
N THR A 130 2.76 11.91 -14.56
CA THR A 130 1.75 12.94 -14.30
C THR A 130 2.03 14.16 -15.17
N GLU A 131 1.26 15.22 -15.01
CA GLU A 131 1.53 16.50 -15.67
C GLU A 131 2.93 17.04 -15.36
N ASN A 132 3.39 16.88 -14.11
CA ASN A 132 4.60 17.52 -13.60
C ASN A 132 5.75 16.55 -13.30
N PHE A 133 5.46 15.26 -13.15
CA PHE A 133 6.43 14.27 -12.67
C PHE A 133 6.45 13.00 -13.53
N VAL A 134 7.65 12.48 -13.75
CA VAL A 134 7.86 11.11 -14.24
C VAL A 134 7.88 10.17 -13.04
N LEU A 135 6.88 9.31 -12.90
CA LEU A 135 6.77 8.36 -11.78
C LEU A 135 7.55 7.07 -12.05
N LEU A 136 7.46 6.59 -13.29
CA LEU A 136 8.19 5.42 -13.76
C LEU A 136 8.79 5.76 -15.12
N ASN A 137 10.08 5.52 -15.31
CA ASN A 137 10.76 5.74 -16.57
C ASN A 137 11.35 4.43 -17.09
N ASN A 138 11.03 4.07 -18.33
CA ASN A 138 11.59 2.90 -19.00
C ASN A 138 11.52 1.61 -18.14
N PHE A 139 10.41 1.46 -17.40
CA PHE A 139 10.21 0.41 -16.41
C PHE A 139 9.88 -0.93 -17.07
N THR A 140 10.49 -2.00 -16.59
CA THR A 140 10.32 -3.36 -17.14
C THR A 140 10.38 -4.44 -16.05
N PHE A 141 9.67 -5.55 -16.28
CA PHE A 141 9.65 -6.73 -15.42
C PHE A 141 10.71 -7.78 -15.77
N ARG A 142 11.53 -7.55 -16.81
CA ARG A 142 12.44 -8.57 -17.37
C ARG A 142 13.34 -9.23 -16.33
N ASN A 143 13.93 -8.42 -15.45
CA ASN A 143 14.84 -8.87 -14.38
C ASN A 143 14.17 -8.89 -12.99
N TYR A 144 12.85 -8.70 -12.92
CA TYR A 144 12.13 -8.78 -11.67
C TYR A 144 11.92 -10.25 -11.30
N THR A 145 12.37 -10.62 -10.10
CA THR A 145 12.27 -11.99 -9.56
C THR A 145 10.92 -12.27 -8.92
N GLY A 146 10.17 -11.23 -8.55
CA GLY A 146 8.79 -11.37 -8.06
C GLY A 146 7.79 -11.61 -9.19
N SER A 147 6.57 -11.95 -8.80
CA SER A 147 5.47 -12.16 -9.76
C SER A 147 4.65 -10.90 -10.01
N PHE A 148 4.48 -10.04 -9.00
CA PHE A 148 3.70 -8.79 -9.08
C PHE A 148 4.39 -7.68 -8.28
N MET A 149 3.94 -6.45 -8.47
CA MET A 149 4.50 -5.28 -7.80
C MET A 149 3.43 -4.20 -7.63
N SER A 150 3.49 -3.50 -6.50
CA SER A 150 2.86 -2.21 -6.33
C SER A 150 3.92 -1.11 -6.17
N ARG A 151 3.64 0.07 -6.72
CA ARG A 151 4.44 1.29 -6.56
C ARG A 151 3.55 2.34 -5.91
N GLU A 152 4.05 3.03 -4.89
CA GLU A 152 3.32 4.09 -4.19
C GLU A 152 4.10 5.39 -4.28
N PHE A 153 3.45 6.42 -4.81
CA PHE A 153 3.98 7.77 -4.91
C PHE A 153 3.11 8.72 -4.13
N ALA A 154 3.71 9.73 -3.50
CA ALA A 154 3.01 10.90 -2.99
C ALA A 154 3.35 12.10 -3.88
N VAL A 155 2.32 12.79 -4.35
CA VAL A 155 2.45 14.00 -5.18
C VAL A 155 1.55 15.09 -4.61
N ASN A 156 1.98 16.35 -4.70
CA ASN A 156 1.14 17.48 -4.39
C ASN A 156 0.35 17.89 -5.65
N VAL A 157 -0.98 17.99 -5.54
CA VAL A 157 -1.88 18.34 -6.64
C VAL A 157 -2.49 19.71 -6.39
N ASP A 158 -2.19 20.67 -7.26
CA ASP A 158 -2.62 22.07 -7.17
C ASP A 158 -3.74 22.43 -8.17
N SER A 159 -4.10 21.50 -9.04
CA SER A 159 -5.15 21.56 -10.06
C SER A 159 -6.46 20.91 -9.58
N ASN A 160 -7.52 21.03 -10.39
CA ASN A 160 -8.80 20.34 -10.17
C ASN A 160 -8.83 18.95 -10.83
N SER A 161 -7.71 18.51 -11.39
CA SER A 161 -7.58 17.24 -12.09
C SER A 161 -6.16 16.71 -11.98
N LEU A 162 -6.01 15.40 -11.80
CA LEU A 162 -4.74 14.70 -11.88
C LEU A 162 -4.77 13.76 -13.08
N THR A 163 -3.79 13.84 -13.96
CA THR A 163 -3.69 13.00 -15.15
C THR A 163 -2.57 12.00 -14.98
N LEU A 164 -2.86 10.72 -15.22
CA LEU A 164 -1.87 9.65 -15.29
C LEU A 164 -1.79 9.15 -16.72
N SER A 165 -0.65 9.37 -17.36
CA SER A 165 -0.38 8.93 -18.73
C SER A 165 0.58 7.74 -18.74
N PHE A 166 0.15 6.68 -19.41
CA PHE A 166 0.90 5.45 -19.64
C PHE A 166 1.43 5.46 -21.07
N ILE A 167 2.75 5.46 -21.20
CA ILE A 167 3.46 5.67 -22.46
C ILE A 167 4.25 4.39 -22.77
N PRO A 168 3.84 3.59 -23.79
CA PRO A 168 4.65 2.47 -24.25
C PRO A 168 5.92 2.97 -24.94
N SER A 169 7.03 2.25 -24.77
CA SER A 169 8.21 2.44 -25.62
C SER A 169 7.95 1.99 -27.07
N ASN A 170 8.82 2.37 -28.00
CA ASN A 170 8.72 1.94 -29.41
C ASN A 170 8.61 0.40 -29.52
N ASN A 171 7.62 -0.08 -30.26
CA ASN A 171 7.31 -1.50 -30.44
C ASN A 171 7.07 -2.27 -29.12
N SER A 172 6.62 -1.58 -28.07
CA SER A 172 6.26 -2.14 -26.77
C SER A 172 4.79 -1.85 -26.45
N VAL A 173 4.30 -2.33 -25.32
CA VAL A 173 3.02 -1.95 -24.73
C VAL A 173 3.22 -1.47 -23.29
N ALA A 174 2.31 -0.62 -22.81
CA ALA A 174 2.17 -0.29 -21.41
C ALA A 174 0.98 -1.07 -20.84
N PHE A 175 0.98 -1.33 -19.54
CA PHE A 175 -0.14 -1.99 -18.89
C PHE A 175 -0.26 -1.57 -17.43
N VAL A 176 -1.45 -1.74 -16.87
CA VAL A 176 -1.73 -1.52 -15.44
C VAL A 176 -2.90 -2.40 -15.00
N ASN A 177 -2.81 -2.97 -13.81
CA ASN A 177 -3.85 -3.82 -13.24
C ASN A 177 -4.84 -3.03 -12.39
N ALA A 178 -4.32 -2.12 -11.56
CA ALA A 178 -5.14 -1.23 -10.75
C ALA A 178 -4.43 0.09 -10.46
N ILE A 179 -5.23 1.10 -10.19
CA ILE A 179 -4.77 2.45 -9.84
C ILE A 179 -5.50 2.87 -8.57
N GLU A 180 -4.76 3.42 -7.61
CA GLU A 180 -5.35 4.21 -6.52
C GLU A 180 -4.93 5.66 -6.65
N VAL A 181 -5.88 6.58 -6.51
CA VAL A 181 -5.64 8.00 -6.31
C VAL A 181 -6.42 8.43 -5.07
N VAL A 182 -5.70 8.74 -4.00
CA VAL A 182 -6.31 8.99 -2.68
C VAL A 182 -5.72 10.25 -2.04
N SER A 183 -6.56 11.22 -1.68
CA SER A 183 -6.13 12.41 -0.92
C SER A 183 -5.66 12.01 0.48
N ILE A 184 -4.57 12.60 0.97
CA ILE A 184 -4.04 12.34 2.31
C ILE A 184 -4.06 13.59 3.20
N PRO A 185 -3.90 13.45 4.54
CA PRO A 185 -3.82 14.61 5.42
C PRO A 185 -2.67 15.55 5.05
N ASP A 186 -2.92 16.86 5.14
CA ASP A 186 -1.97 17.89 4.69
C ASP A 186 -0.67 17.89 5.50
N ASN A 187 -0.74 17.48 6.76
CA ASN A 187 0.39 17.37 7.67
C ASN A 187 1.08 15.99 7.65
N LEU A 188 0.64 15.06 6.79
CA LEU A 188 1.21 13.72 6.74
C LEU A 188 2.67 13.76 6.27
N ILE A 189 2.98 14.59 5.27
CA ILE A 189 4.33 14.74 4.71
C ILE A 189 4.80 16.14 5.11
N PRO A 190 5.95 16.28 5.79
CA PRO A 190 6.42 17.58 6.22
C PRO A 190 7.08 18.29 5.03
N ASP A 191 6.87 19.59 4.89
CA ASP A 191 7.55 20.33 3.81
C ASP A 191 9.04 20.61 4.13
N HIS A 192 9.42 20.45 5.39
CA HIS A 192 10.77 20.65 5.88
C HIS A 192 11.35 19.37 6.51
N ALA A 193 12.63 19.10 6.25
CA ALA A 193 13.38 18.04 6.92
C ALA A 193 14.82 18.45 7.17
N LEU A 194 15.48 17.76 8.11
CA LEU A 194 16.92 17.88 8.32
C LEU A 194 17.65 16.92 7.37
N ALA A 195 18.49 17.45 6.49
CA ALA A 195 19.46 16.67 5.73
C ALA A 195 20.76 16.53 6.52
N LEU A 196 21.48 15.44 6.30
CA LEU A 196 22.79 15.18 6.89
C LEU A 196 23.88 15.85 6.02
N PRO A 197 24.86 16.59 6.57
CA PRO A 197 25.21 16.71 7.99
C PRO A 197 24.68 18.00 8.67
N SER A 198 23.35 18.17 8.72
CA SER A 198 22.61 19.24 9.44
C SER A 198 22.31 20.51 8.64
N THR A 199 21.75 20.36 7.44
CA THR A 199 21.11 21.46 6.69
C THR A 199 19.60 21.25 6.61
N THR A 200 18.80 22.28 6.82
CA THR A 200 17.36 22.22 6.59
C THR A 200 17.07 22.21 5.09
N VAL A 201 16.27 21.25 4.64
CA VAL A 201 15.74 21.16 3.28
C VAL A 201 14.26 21.52 3.33
N SER A 202 13.82 22.40 2.43
CA SER A 202 12.42 22.81 2.22
C SER A 202 11.92 22.39 0.84
N GLY A 203 10.62 22.55 0.58
CA GLY A 203 10.03 22.21 -0.73
C GLY A 203 10.02 20.70 -0.96
N ILE A 204 9.76 19.92 0.09
CA ILE A 204 9.56 18.47 -0.02
C ILE A 204 8.23 18.20 -0.73
N LEU A 205 7.21 19.02 -0.48
CA LEU A 205 5.89 18.89 -1.13
C LEU A 205 5.92 19.31 -2.61
N ASP A 206 6.95 20.05 -3.05
CA ASP A 206 7.15 20.39 -4.47
C ASP A 206 7.71 19.21 -5.29
N ARG A 207 8.00 18.08 -4.64
CA ARG A 207 8.57 16.88 -5.26
C ARG A 207 7.58 15.73 -5.23
N ALA A 208 7.72 14.81 -6.18
CA ALA A 208 7.13 13.49 -6.07
C ALA A 208 8.01 12.60 -5.16
N LEU A 209 7.39 11.93 -4.20
CA LEU A 209 8.06 11.00 -3.29
C LEU A 209 7.62 9.58 -3.58
N GLU A 210 8.55 8.67 -3.87
CA GLU A 210 8.26 7.22 -3.92
C GLU A 210 8.44 6.60 -2.53
N THR A 211 7.43 5.88 -2.04
CA THR A 211 7.58 5.04 -0.86
C THR A 211 8.36 3.78 -1.25
N VAL A 212 9.66 3.78 -1.01
CA VAL A 212 10.52 2.59 -1.21
C VAL A 212 10.41 1.58 -0.07
N TYR A 213 10.30 2.07 1.17
CA TYR A 213 10.20 1.24 2.37
C TYR A 213 9.23 1.85 3.37
N ARG A 214 8.44 0.98 4.01
CA ARG A 214 7.59 1.33 5.16
C ARG A 214 7.58 0.12 6.09
N LEU A 215 8.21 0.26 7.25
CA LEU A 215 8.54 -0.86 8.14
C LEU A 215 7.82 -0.73 9.49
N ASN A 216 7.24 -1.83 9.94
CA ASN A 216 6.75 -1.99 11.31
C ASN A 216 7.84 -2.67 12.15
N MET A 217 8.58 -1.88 12.91
CA MET A 217 9.79 -2.33 13.62
C MET A 217 9.42 -3.29 14.77
N GLY A 218 9.93 -4.52 14.74
CA GLY A 218 9.67 -5.56 15.74
C GLY A 218 8.25 -6.13 15.70
N GLY A 219 7.40 -5.64 14.79
CA GLY A 219 5.99 -5.98 14.68
C GLY A 219 5.64 -6.76 13.42
N PRO A 220 4.42 -7.32 13.32
CA PRO A 220 3.97 -8.08 12.16
C PRO A 220 3.70 -7.17 10.95
N LEU A 221 3.48 -7.79 9.78
CA LEU A 221 2.94 -7.11 8.61
C LEU A 221 1.59 -6.47 8.95
N LEU A 222 1.45 -5.18 8.65
CA LEU A 222 0.17 -4.48 8.69
C LEU A 222 -0.30 -4.21 7.27
N THR A 223 -1.58 -4.43 7.00
CA THR A 223 -2.23 -4.18 5.72
C THR A 223 -3.18 -2.99 5.82
N ALA A 224 -3.82 -2.61 4.72
CA ALA A 224 -4.77 -1.50 4.70
C ALA A 224 -5.91 -1.64 5.74
N GLN A 225 -6.30 -2.85 6.13
CA GLN A 225 -7.32 -3.09 7.16
C GLN A 225 -6.88 -2.70 8.58
N ASN A 226 -5.57 -2.65 8.84
CA ASN A 226 -4.99 -2.35 10.14
C ASN A 226 -4.28 -0.98 10.17
N ASP A 227 -4.32 -0.25 9.05
CA ASP A 227 -3.77 1.11 8.92
C ASP A 227 -4.90 2.15 8.91
N THR A 228 -4.58 3.33 9.44
CA THR A 228 -5.54 4.44 9.56
C THR A 228 -5.91 5.08 8.24
N ILE A 229 -5.07 4.94 7.21
CA ILE A 229 -5.22 5.54 5.88
C ILE A 229 -4.85 4.55 4.77
N GLY A 230 -4.99 3.25 5.01
CA GLY A 230 -4.88 2.21 3.98
C GLY A 230 -3.47 1.93 3.47
N ARG A 231 -2.41 2.17 4.25
CA ARG A 231 -1.02 1.79 3.93
C ARG A 231 -0.70 0.35 4.33
N SER A 232 0.41 -0.16 3.80
CA SER A 232 1.02 -1.43 4.23
C SER A 232 2.36 -1.19 4.92
N TRP A 233 2.59 -1.85 6.05
CA TRP A 233 3.83 -1.78 6.85
C TRP A 233 4.48 -3.15 6.92
N GLN A 234 5.64 -3.32 6.30
CA GLN A 234 6.35 -4.60 6.24
C GLN A 234 7.07 -4.87 7.56
N ASN A 235 7.19 -6.14 7.96
CA ASN A 235 8.09 -6.50 9.05
C ASN A 235 9.55 -6.17 8.66
N ASP A 236 10.31 -5.62 9.60
CA ASP A 236 11.65 -5.08 9.39
C ASP A 236 12.76 -6.15 9.38
N ARG A 237 12.50 -7.33 9.96
CA ARG A 237 13.49 -8.41 10.20
C ARG A 237 14.29 -8.82 8.98
N ARG A 238 13.68 -8.78 7.78
CA ARG A 238 14.37 -9.12 6.51
C ARG A 238 15.47 -8.12 6.12
N TYR A 239 15.49 -6.95 6.74
CA TYR A 239 16.46 -5.88 6.50
C TYR A 239 17.49 -5.79 7.62
N LEU A 240 17.29 -6.49 8.74
CA LEU A 240 18.21 -6.50 9.87
C LEU A 240 19.51 -7.23 9.49
N HIS A 241 20.66 -6.58 9.69
CA HIS A 241 21.96 -7.10 9.29
C HIS A 241 22.41 -8.28 10.16
N VAL A 242 22.21 -8.17 11.48
CA VAL A 242 22.58 -9.19 12.47
C VAL A 242 21.36 -9.51 13.31
N ASN A 243 20.76 -10.68 13.10
CA ASN A 243 19.52 -11.05 13.78
C ASN A 243 19.61 -11.05 15.31
N SER A 244 20.75 -11.44 15.90
CA SER A 244 20.94 -11.43 17.36
C SER A 244 21.13 -10.02 17.95
N SER A 245 21.39 -9.01 17.12
CA SER A 245 21.60 -7.63 17.59
C SER A 245 20.32 -6.94 18.06
N ALA A 246 19.16 -7.45 17.67
CA ALA A 246 17.87 -6.85 18.01
C ALA A 246 16.98 -7.85 18.76
N ALA A 247 16.11 -7.33 19.62
CA ALA A 247 15.07 -8.08 20.28
C ALA A 247 13.75 -7.30 20.27
N ASN A 248 12.68 -7.99 19.89
CA ASN A 248 11.35 -7.40 19.83
C ASN A 248 10.86 -7.01 21.22
N ALA A 249 10.24 -5.84 21.31
CA ALA A 249 9.40 -5.40 22.42
C ALA A 249 7.98 -5.13 21.91
N SER A 250 6.98 -5.44 22.73
CA SER A 250 5.57 -5.21 22.37
C SER A 250 4.72 -4.93 23.58
N VAL A 251 3.74 -4.04 23.41
CA VAL A 251 2.66 -3.76 24.38
C VAL A 251 1.31 -3.91 23.70
N ASN A 252 0.22 -3.84 24.47
CA ASN A 252 -1.12 -3.84 23.88
C ASN A 252 -1.33 -2.54 23.07
N PRO A 253 -1.71 -2.58 21.78
CA PRO A 253 -1.91 -1.38 20.98
C PRO A 253 -2.92 -0.37 21.55
N SER A 254 -3.84 -0.80 22.42
CA SER A 254 -4.78 0.09 23.10
C SER A 254 -4.12 0.99 24.16
N THR A 255 -2.90 0.69 24.60
CA THR A 255 -2.17 1.52 25.57
C THR A 255 -1.42 2.67 24.92
N VAL A 256 -1.28 2.67 23.59
CA VAL A 256 -0.65 3.76 22.85
C VAL A 256 -1.52 5.01 22.93
N LYS A 257 -0.93 6.11 23.41
CA LYS A 257 -1.58 7.42 23.52
C LYS A 257 -0.88 8.42 22.62
N TYR A 258 -1.66 9.09 21.78
CA TYR A 258 -1.16 10.14 20.90
C TYR A 258 -1.20 11.49 21.63
N PRO A 259 -0.13 12.30 21.58
CA PRO A 259 -0.19 13.68 22.05
C PRO A 259 -1.12 14.50 21.15
N ALA A 260 -1.64 15.61 21.65
CA ALA A 260 -2.60 16.46 20.92
C ALA A 260 -2.07 16.99 19.57
N THR A 261 -0.75 17.04 19.38
CA THR A 261 -0.08 17.51 18.16
C THR A 261 0.09 16.43 17.09
N VAL A 262 -0.19 15.16 17.40
CA VAL A 262 0.03 14.03 16.50
C VAL A 262 -1.27 13.26 16.35
N THR A 263 -1.65 12.96 15.13
CA THR A 263 -2.88 12.21 14.84
C THR A 263 -2.56 10.76 14.44
N PRO A 264 -3.49 9.80 14.63
CA PRO A 264 -3.28 8.40 14.25
C PRO A 264 -3.02 8.16 12.75
N GLU A 265 -3.31 9.13 11.89
CA GLU A 265 -2.99 9.08 10.47
C GLU A 265 -1.47 9.05 10.21
N ILE A 266 -0.65 9.60 11.12
CA ILE A 266 0.81 9.58 10.96
C ILE A 266 1.33 8.13 10.84
N ALA A 267 0.82 7.24 11.69
CA ALA A 267 1.05 5.80 11.75
C ALA A 267 0.04 5.19 12.75
N PRO A 268 -0.50 3.99 12.50
CA PRO A 268 -1.48 3.36 13.38
C PRO A 268 -0.85 2.98 14.72
N ASN A 269 -1.67 2.77 15.74
CA ASN A 269 -1.20 2.41 17.08
C ASN A 269 -0.39 1.11 17.07
N TRP A 270 -0.71 0.18 16.17
CA TRP A 270 0.05 -1.04 15.94
C TRP A 270 1.53 -0.82 15.60
N VAL A 271 1.91 0.32 14.99
CA VAL A 271 3.31 0.67 14.73
C VAL A 271 4.03 1.11 16.00
N TYR A 272 3.35 1.86 16.86
CA TYR A 272 3.92 2.34 18.12
C TYR A 272 3.84 1.34 19.27
N ALA A 273 3.06 0.26 19.10
CA ALA A 273 2.92 -0.80 20.09
C ALA A 273 4.05 -1.84 20.02
N THR A 274 4.91 -1.76 19.01
CA THR A 274 6.06 -2.65 18.81
C THR A 274 7.32 -1.85 18.56
N ALA A 275 8.46 -2.38 18.98
CA ALA A 275 9.77 -1.80 18.73
C ALA A 275 10.85 -2.88 18.68
N GLU A 276 12.00 -2.52 18.11
CA GLU A 276 13.25 -3.28 18.24
C GLU A 276 14.13 -2.59 19.28
N LYS A 277 14.57 -3.34 20.29
CA LYS A 277 15.58 -2.90 21.25
C LYS A 277 16.89 -3.65 21.03
N MET A 278 17.98 -3.15 21.63
CA MET A 278 19.25 -3.89 21.64
C MET A 278 19.02 -5.27 22.27
N GLY A 279 19.33 -6.31 21.49
CA GLY A 279 19.29 -7.70 21.90
C GLY A 279 20.58 -8.12 22.62
N ASP A 280 20.67 -9.40 22.94
CA ASP A 280 21.94 -10.00 23.35
C ASP A 280 22.64 -10.54 22.10
N ALA A 281 23.52 -9.71 21.53
CA ALA A 281 24.21 -10.05 20.30
C ALA A 281 25.23 -11.21 20.46
N ASN A 282 25.45 -11.73 21.69
CA ASN A 282 26.47 -12.73 22.02
C ASN A 282 27.87 -12.33 21.52
N VAL A 283 28.19 -11.04 21.64
CA VAL A 283 29.47 -10.46 21.26
C VAL A 283 30.33 -10.22 22.50
N ALA A 284 31.65 -10.34 22.35
CA ALA A 284 32.60 -10.10 23.45
C ALA A 284 32.62 -8.63 23.91
N ASP A 285 32.26 -7.70 23.02
CA ASP A 285 32.14 -6.27 23.31
C ASP A 285 30.66 -5.87 23.28
N SER A 286 30.13 -5.38 24.41
CA SER A 286 28.75 -4.90 24.50
C SER A 286 28.49 -3.64 23.67
N ASN A 287 29.52 -3.03 23.07
CA ASN A 287 29.40 -1.93 22.12
C ASN A 287 29.15 -2.46 20.70
N PHE A 288 27.89 -2.69 20.35
CA PHE A 288 27.49 -3.02 18.99
C PHE A 288 26.34 -2.14 18.50
N ASN A 289 26.21 -2.02 17.17
CA ASN A 289 25.12 -1.30 16.53
C ASN A 289 24.03 -2.28 16.07
N ILE A 290 22.77 -1.90 16.23
CA ILE A 290 21.68 -2.52 15.48
C ILE A 290 21.62 -1.84 14.12
N THR A 291 21.68 -2.62 13.05
CA THR A 291 21.82 -2.09 11.69
C THR A 291 20.78 -2.71 10.76
N TRP A 292 20.02 -1.86 10.07
CA TRP A 292 19.16 -2.28 8.96
C TRP A 292 19.79 -1.83 7.64
N VAL A 293 19.85 -2.74 6.68
CA VAL A 293 20.41 -2.50 5.35
C VAL A 293 19.27 -2.45 4.33
N LEU A 294 19.07 -1.27 3.75
CA LEU A 294 18.03 -1.02 2.76
C LEU A 294 18.68 -0.68 1.42
N ASN A 295 18.34 -1.44 0.38
CA ASN A 295 18.88 -1.22 -0.96
C ASN A 295 18.10 -0.10 -1.66
N VAL A 296 18.81 0.95 -2.05
CA VAL A 296 18.21 2.11 -2.67
C VAL A 296 18.91 2.45 -3.99
N ASP A 297 18.25 3.25 -4.81
CA ASP A 297 18.86 3.82 -6.00
C ASP A 297 19.85 4.93 -5.59
N ARG A 298 21.00 5.03 -6.28
CA ARG A 298 22.03 6.00 -5.90
C ARG A 298 21.78 7.39 -6.46
N ASP A 299 20.89 7.50 -7.45
CA ASP A 299 20.65 8.74 -8.18
C ASP A 299 19.60 9.63 -7.49
N PHE A 300 19.07 9.21 -6.34
CA PHE A 300 18.01 9.92 -5.61
C PHE A 300 18.43 10.34 -4.20
N THR A 301 17.76 11.36 -3.68
CA THR A 301 17.81 11.76 -2.27
C THR A 301 16.66 11.09 -1.51
N TYR A 302 16.93 10.65 -0.28
CA TYR A 302 15.98 9.88 0.52
C TYR A 302 15.49 10.67 1.74
N LEU A 303 14.16 10.74 1.90
CA LEU A 303 13.52 11.19 3.13
C LEU A 303 13.36 9.99 4.07
N VAL A 304 14.04 10.03 5.21
CA VAL A 304 13.91 9.01 6.26
C VAL A 304 13.06 9.57 7.39
N ARG A 305 11.94 8.91 7.68
CA ARG A 305 11.10 9.19 8.85
C ARG A 305 11.23 8.06 9.85
N VAL A 306 11.62 8.40 11.07
CA VAL A 306 11.70 7.46 12.20
C VAL A 306 10.51 7.68 13.11
N HIS A 307 9.84 6.59 13.48
CA HIS A 307 8.73 6.58 14.44
C HIS A 307 9.24 6.06 15.78
N LEU A 308 9.00 6.81 16.86
CA LEU A 308 9.47 6.49 18.20
C LEU A 308 8.31 6.52 19.19
N CYS A 309 8.24 5.50 20.05
CA CYS A 309 7.36 5.45 21.21
C CYS A 309 8.10 4.66 22.30
N ASP A 310 8.21 5.23 23.50
CA ASP A 310 8.81 4.50 24.62
C ASP A 310 7.77 3.54 25.21
N ILE A 311 8.00 2.25 24.97
CA ILE A 311 7.18 1.14 25.47
C ILE A 311 7.96 0.22 26.43
N ILE A 312 9.19 0.60 26.79
CA ILE A 312 10.13 -0.25 27.53
C ILE A 312 10.44 0.34 28.90
N SER A 313 10.61 1.66 28.99
CA SER A 313 10.99 2.30 30.25
C SER A 313 9.89 2.10 31.30
N THR A 314 10.29 1.68 32.49
CA THR A 314 9.44 1.69 33.67
C THR A 314 9.44 3.09 34.26
N ALA A 315 8.25 3.69 34.43
CA ALA A 315 8.08 4.96 35.12
C ALA A 315 8.38 4.85 36.62
#